data_AF-A0A7W1ZEK0-F1
#
_entry.id   AF-A0A7W1ZEK0-F1
#
_cell.length_a   1.000
_cell.length_b   1.000
_cell.length_c   1.000
_cell.angle_alpha   90.00
_cell.angle_beta   90.00
_cell.angle_gamma   90.00
#
_symmetry.space_group_name_H-M   'P 1'
#
loop_
_entity.id
_entity.type
_entity.pdbx_description
1 polymer ?
#
loop_
_entity_poly.entity_id
_entity_poly.type
_entity_poly.pdbx_seq_one_letter_code
_entity_poly.pdbx_strand_id
1 'polypeptide(L)'
;MKYVDGSGVHTQQVTVARSGVAVVVWVLESRSATPVFDTELVRLTGASMRRVCGVSSGSCRERPLGALIMPPPGVDRASGFLTAVDLPVFEGLTEPWVPTASDATRANPAATDCDRADFAAAGAQELSARSFVVPDDSRLAAFFGMTQTVGKFDSVEAADRFLDRVDTSIRGCSGPPRPRWRCPPPRRWTCPRVAARRTRSR
;
A
#
# COMPACT_ATOMS: atom_id res chain seq x y z
N MET A 1 -3.02 -3.84 -13.30
CA MET A 1 -2.74 -2.44 -12.97
C MET A 1 -1.47 -2.02 -13.68
N LYS A 2 -1.48 -0.86 -14.35
CA LYS A 2 -0.25 -0.28 -14.90
C LYS A 2 0.28 0.74 -13.90
N TYR A 3 1.59 0.80 -13.72
CA TYR A 3 2.25 1.84 -12.93
C TYR A 3 3.60 2.20 -13.57
N VAL A 4 4.19 3.31 -13.16
CA VAL A 4 5.45 3.82 -13.69
C VAL A 4 6.39 4.06 -12.52
N ASP A 5 7.64 3.63 -12.64
CA ASP A 5 8.71 3.96 -11.70
C ASP A 5 9.96 4.44 -12.44
N GLY A 6 11.07 4.67 -11.73
CA GLY A 6 12.34 5.14 -12.29
C GLY A 6 12.98 4.20 -13.32
N SER A 7 12.44 3.00 -13.55
CA SER A 7 12.87 2.02 -14.53
C SER A 7 11.90 1.83 -15.71
N GLY A 8 10.78 2.57 -15.74
CA GLY A 8 9.85 2.62 -16.88
C GLY A 8 8.41 2.21 -16.54
N VAL A 9 7.66 1.80 -17.57
CA VAL A 9 6.26 1.37 -17.44
C VAL A 9 6.20 -0.10 -17.07
N HIS A 10 5.45 -0.41 -16.02
CA HIS A 10 5.20 -1.75 -15.53
C HIS A 10 3.72 -2.09 -15.56
N THR A 11 3.44 -3.39 -15.67
CA THR A 11 2.10 -3.95 -15.50
C THR A 11 2.13 -5.02 -14.41
N GLN A 12 1.30 -4.83 -13.40
CA GLN A 12 1.00 -5.83 -12.40
C GLN A 12 -0.33 -6.52 -12.70
N GLN A 13 -0.40 -7.84 -12.59
CA GLN A 13 -1.63 -8.61 -12.66
C GLN A 13 -1.79 -9.43 -11.40
N VAL A 14 -3.00 -9.39 -10.84
CA VAL A 14 -3.34 -10.14 -9.63
C VAL A 14 -4.42 -11.15 -10.01
N THR A 15 -4.16 -12.43 -9.74
CA THR A 15 -5.18 -13.47 -9.84
C THR A 15 -5.51 -13.97 -8.45
N VAL A 16 -6.79 -14.00 -8.13
CA VAL A 16 -7.30 -14.53 -6.86
C VAL A 16 -8.20 -15.72 -7.18
N ALA A 17 -7.88 -16.88 -6.62
CA ALA A 17 -8.75 -18.05 -6.64
C ALA A 17 -9.14 -18.42 -5.21
N ARG A 18 -10.40 -18.78 -5.00
CA ARG A 18 -10.94 -19.19 -3.71
C ARG A 18 -11.70 -20.50 -3.83
N SER A 19 -11.45 -21.43 -2.90
CA SER A 19 -12.24 -22.64 -2.71
C SER A 19 -12.46 -22.90 -1.22
N GLY A 20 -13.71 -22.75 -0.76
CA GLY A 20 -14.03 -22.81 0.67
C GLY A 20 -13.23 -21.80 1.48
N VAL A 21 -12.34 -22.31 2.34
CA VAL A 21 -11.42 -21.53 3.19
C VAL A 21 -10.05 -21.29 2.54
N ALA A 22 -9.73 -21.98 1.44
CA ALA A 22 -8.47 -21.80 0.73
C ALA A 22 -8.55 -20.60 -0.21
N VAL A 23 -7.57 -19.70 -0.10
CA VAL A 23 -7.38 -18.56 -1.00
C VAL A 23 -5.96 -18.63 -1.56
N VAL A 24 -5.84 -18.59 -2.88
CA VAL A 24 -4.57 -18.50 -3.59
C VAL A 24 -4.52 -17.15 -4.31
N VAL A 25 -3.45 -16.40 -4.07
CA VAL A 25 -3.20 -15.11 -4.72
C VAL A 25 -1.89 -15.22 -5.49
N TRP A 26 -1.93 -14.87 -6.77
CA TRP A 26 -0.74 -14.72 -7.62
C TRP A 26 -0.61 -13.27 -8.03
N VAL A 27 0.60 -12.72 -7.89
CA VAL A 27 0.96 -11.39 -8.36
C VAL A 27 2.04 -11.57 -9.42
N LEU A 28 1.73 -11.20 -10.66
CA LEU A 28 2.65 -11.19 -11.77
C LEU A 28 3.01 -9.73 -12.09
N GLU A 29 4.29 -9.45 -12.25
CA GLU A 29 4.80 -8.13 -12.61
C GLU A 29 5.59 -8.24 -13.92
N SER A 30 5.33 -7.34 -14.86
CA SER A 30 6.03 -7.28 -16.14
C SER A 30 6.44 -5.86 -16.49
N ARG A 31 7.61 -5.72 -17.14
CA ARG A 31 8.11 -4.45 -17.69
C ARG A 31 7.50 -4.09 -19.04
N SER A 32 6.26 -4.54 -19.28
CA SER A 32 5.56 -4.34 -20.54
C SER A 32 4.31 -3.48 -20.32
N ALA A 33 4.00 -2.64 -21.30
CA ALA A 33 2.73 -1.91 -21.35
C ALA A 33 1.54 -2.80 -21.75
N THR A 34 1.78 -4.04 -22.21
CA THR A 34 0.74 -5.03 -22.50
C THR A 34 0.52 -5.95 -21.30
N PRO A 35 -0.74 -6.06 -20.79
CA PRO A 35 -1.08 -7.06 -19.80
C PRO A 35 -0.79 -8.46 -20.34
N VAL A 36 -0.15 -9.30 -19.54
CA VAL A 36 0.03 -10.73 -19.84
C VAL A 36 -1.29 -11.43 -19.49
N PHE A 37 -2.35 -11.15 -20.25
CA PHE A 37 -3.57 -11.94 -20.14
C PHE A 37 -3.30 -13.27 -20.83
N ASP A 38 -2.75 -14.19 -20.07
CA ASP A 38 -2.42 -15.48 -20.60
C ASP A 38 -3.21 -16.58 -19.89
N THR A 39 -3.71 -17.49 -20.70
CA THR A 39 -4.31 -18.75 -20.25
C THR A 39 -3.38 -19.48 -19.27
N GLU A 40 -2.08 -19.23 -19.36
CA GLU A 40 -1.05 -19.73 -18.44
C GLU A 40 -1.19 -19.24 -17.00
N LEU A 41 -1.52 -17.98 -16.73
CA LEU A 41 -1.69 -17.49 -15.35
C LEU A 41 -2.92 -18.14 -14.69
N VAL A 42 -3.99 -18.34 -15.47
CA VAL A 42 -5.19 -19.08 -15.04
C VAL A 42 -4.84 -20.55 -14.80
N ARG A 43 -4.05 -21.17 -15.69
CA ARG A 43 -3.61 -22.56 -15.57
C ARG A 43 -2.73 -22.76 -14.33
N LEU A 44 -1.78 -21.85 -14.09
CA LEU A 44 -0.92 -21.83 -12.90
C LEU A 44 -1.75 -21.73 -11.63
N THR A 45 -2.63 -20.74 -11.56
CA THR A 45 -3.54 -20.54 -10.41
C THR A 45 -4.38 -21.79 -10.16
N GLY A 46 -4.89 -22.40 -11.22
CA GLY A 46 -5.63 -23.65 -11.14
C GLY A 46 -4.82 -24.83 -10.64
N ALA A 47 -3.59 -24.98 -11.10
CA ALA A 47 -2.67 -26.01 -10.63
C ALA A 47 -2.35 -25.82 -9.13
N SER A 48 -2.11 -24.58 -8.70
CA SER A 48 -1.88 -24.25 -7.29
C SER A 48 -3.09 -24.60 -6.42
N MET A 49 -4.29 -24.20 -6.84
CA MET A 49 -5.51 -24.51 -6.11
C MET A 49 -5.73 -26.03 -6.01
N ARG A 50 -5.58 -26.77 -7.12
CA ARG A 50 -5.67 -28.24 -7.10
C ARG A 50 -4.70 -28.87 -6.09
N ARG A 51 -3.47 -28.36 -6.01
CA ARG A 51 -2.48 -28.86 -5.04
C ARG A 51 -2.88 -28.55 -3.60
N VAL A 52 -3.39 -27.35 -3.33
CA VAL A 52 -3.90 -26.97 -1.99
C VAL A 52 -5.08 -27.86 -1.58
N CYS A 53 -5.99 -28.16 -2.50
CA CYS A 53 -7.13 -29.02 -2.21
C CYS A 53 -6.72 -30.49 -2.01
N GLY A 54 -5.73 -30.95 -2.77
CA GLY A 54 -5.19 -32.31 -2.64
C GLY A 54 -4.58 -32.60 -1.27
N VAL A 55 -4.04 -31.59 -0.57
CA VAL A 55 -3.53 -31.74 0.80
C VAL A 55 -4.62 -31.59 1.88
N SER A 56 -5.77 -31.01 1.55
CA SER A 56 -6.85 -30.69 2.51
C SER A 56 -8.01 -31.68 2.49
N SER A 57 -7.78 -32.92 2.01
CA SER A 57 -8.73 -34.05 1.94
C SER A 57 -10.08 -33.80 1.24
N GLY A 58 -10.26 -32.66 0.57
CA GLY A 58 -11.47 -32.28 -0.15
C GLY A 58 -11.23 -32.14 -1.65
N SER A 59 -12.16 -32.63 -2.47
CA SER A 59 -12.12 -32.39 -3.91
C SER A 59 -12.61 -30.98 -4.20
N CYS A 60 -11.69 -30.08 -4.56
CA CYS A 60 -12.10 -28.87 -5.27
C CYS A 60 -12.78 -29.31 -6.56
N ARG A 61 -14.05 -28.94 -6.74
CA ARG A 61 -14.84 -29.35 -7.91
C ARG A 61 -14.02 -29.10 -9.18
N GLU A 62 -13.79 -30.16 -9.96
CA GLU A 62 -12.98 -30.18 -11.20
C GLU A 62 -13.65 -29.51 -12.40
N ARG A 63 -14.53 -28.53 -12.16
CA ARG A 63 -15.10 -27.77 -13.28
C ARG A 63 -14.02 -26.89 -13.90
N PRO A 64 -14.08 -26.62 -15.22
CA PRO A 64 -13.10 -25.76 -15.86
C PRO A 64 -13.02 -24.44 -15.09
N LEU A 65 -11.80 -24.08 -14.70
CA LEU A 65 -11.54 -22.84 -14.00
C LEU A 65 -11.75 -21.70 -14.99
N GLY A 66 -12.93 -21.12 -14.97
CA GLY A 66 -13.20 -19.85 -15.62
C GLY A 66 -12.54 -18.73 -14.81
N ALA A 67 -11.77 -17.87 -15.49
CA ALA A 67 -11.32 -16.63 -14.90
C ALA A 67 -12.34 -15.53 -15.25
N LEU A 68 -12.83 -14.83 -14.24
CA LEU A 68 -13.53 -13.58 -14.45
C LEU A 68 -12.49 -12.47 -14.41
N ILE A 69 -12.34 -11.75 -15.52
CA ILE A 69 -11.55 -10.53 -15.54
C ILE A 69 -12.38 -9.48 -14.82
N MET A 70 -11.99 -9.18 -13.59
CA MET A 70 -12.56 -8.05 -12.86
C MET A 70 -11.65 -6.83 -13.06
N PRO A 71 -12.21 -5.62 -13.24
CA PRO A 71 -11.41 -4.43 -13.05
C PRO A 71 -10.78 -4.49 -11.66
N PRO A 72 -9.56 -3.95 -11.47
CA PRO A 72 -9.01 -3.83 -10.13
C PRO A 72 -10.04 -3.15 -9.22
N PRO A 73 -10.11 -3.54 -7.93
CA PRO A 73 -10.99 -2.86 -6.98
C PRO A 73 -10.78 -1.36 -7.15
N GLY A 74 -11.88 -0.59 -7.14
CA GLY A 74 -11.80 0.86 -7.26
C GLY A 74 -10.95 1.39 -6.11
N VAL A 75 -9.66 1.59 -6.36
CA VAL A 75 -8.86 2.48 -5.55
C VAL A 75 -9.38 3.87 -5.84
N ASP A 76 -9.51 4.66 -4.79
CA ASP A 76 -9.84 6.07 -4.89
C ASP A 76 -8.97 6.72 -5.98
N ARG A 77 -9.61 7.35 -6.97
CA ARG A 77 -8.95 7.89 -8.18
C ARG A 77 -8.68 9.39 -8.08
N ALA A 78 -8.54 9.96 -6.89
CA ALA A 78 -8.11 11.35 -6.77
C ALA A 78 -6.71 11.51 -7.39
N SER A 79 -6.67 12.10 -8.59
CA SER A 79 -5.45 12.22 -9.38
C SER A 79 -4.38 13.00 -8.62
N GLY A 80 -3.15 12.48 -8.62
CA GLY A 80 -2.01 13.11 -7.95
C GLY A 80 -1.91 12.83 -6.44
N PHE A 81 -2.88 12.13 -5.84
CA PHE A 81 -2.80 11.70 -4.44
C PHE A 81 -2.25 10.29 -4.31
N LEU A 82 -1.71 9.99 -3.12
CA LEU A 82 -1.51 8.61 -2.72
C LEU A 82 -2.87 7.90 -2.57
N THR A 83 -2.82 6.59 -2.51
CA THR A 83 -3.96 5.73 -2.21
C THR A 83 -3.70 4.97 -0.91
N ALA A 84 -4.74 4.36 -0.33
CA ALA A 84 -4.60 3.62 0.93
C ALA A 84 -3.58 2.48 0.86
N VAL A 85 -3.32 1.93 -0.33
CA VAL A 85 -2.33 0.85 -0.54
C VAL A 85 -0.89 1.36 -0.58
N ASP A 86 -0.69 2.67 -0.77
CA ASP A 86 0.64 3.29 -0.75
C ASP A 86 1.09 3.63 0.68
N LEU A 87 0.20 3.52 1.65
CA LEU A 87 0.47 3.88 3.05
C LEU A 87 1.09 2.72 3.83
N PRO A 88 1.98 3.03 4.79
CA PRO A 88 2.68 2.01 5.54
C PRO A 88 1.72 1.17 6.37
N VAL A 89 1.97 -0.13 6.37
CA VAL A 89 1.43 -1.08 7.35
C VAL A 89 2.48 -1.25 8.44
N PHE A 90 2.08 -1.09 9.71
CA PHE A 90 2.97 -1.24 10.85
C PHE A 90 2.32 -2.08 11.95
N GLU A 91 3.16 -2.62 12.84
CA GLU A 91 2.71 -3.43 13.97
C GLU A 91 1.80 -2.59 14.88
N GLY A 92 0.61 -3.10 15.18
CA GLY A 92 -0.38 -2.37 15.97
C GLY A 92 -1.36 -1.53 15.16
N LEU A 93 -1.42 -1.68 13.84
CA LEU A 93 -2.51 -1.21 12.99
C LEU A 93 -3.52 -2.36 12.80
N THR A 94 -4.74 -2.26 13.33
CA THR A 94 -5.78 -3.31 13.13
C THR A 94 -6.80 -2.93 12.07
N GLU A 95 -6.96 -1.63 11.83
CA GLU A 95 -7.90 -1.10 10.85
C GLU A 95 -7.16 -0.52 9.64
N PRO A 96 -7.76 -0.57 8.44
CA PRO A 96 -7.12 -0.05 7.24
C PRO A 96 -7.06 1.47 7.24
N TRP A 97 -6.12 2.02 6.48
CA TRP A 97 -6.17 3.42 6.10
C TRP A 97 -7.42 3.70 5.25
N VAL A 98 -8.19 4.70 5.65
CA VAL A 98 -9.37 5.18 4.94
C VAL A 98 -9.13 6.62 4.51
N PRO A 99 -9.25 6.92 3.20
CA PRO A 99 -9.09 8.28 2.74
C PRO A 99 -10.40 9.08 2.85
N THR A 100 -10.30 10.37 3.14
CA THR A 100 -11.40 11.34 2.96
C THR A 100 -11.54 11.69 1.49
N ALA A 101 -12.66 12.28 1.08
CA ALA A 101 -12.77 12.89 -0.24
C ALA A 101 -11.63 13.90 -0.49
N SER A 102 -11.22 14.05 -1.75
CA SER A 102 -10.31 15.13 -2.16
C SER A 102 -11.14 16.36 -2.49
N ASP A 103 -10.97 17.41 -1.72
CA ASP A 103 -11.72 18.66 -1.88
C ASP A 103 -10.79 19.79 -2.33
N ALA A 104 -11.33 20.70 -3.14
CA ALA A 104 -10.62 21.90 -3.54
C ALA A 104 -10.28 22.75 -2.31
N THR A 105 -9.06 23.27 -2.25
CA THR A 105 -8.59 24.09 -1.13
C THR A 105 -7.92 25.35 -1.62
N ARG A 106 -7.95 26.41 -0.81
CA ARG A 106 -7.18 27.65 -1.05
C ARG A 106 -5.90 27.72 -0.23
N ALA A 107 -5.76 26.85 0.76
CA ALA A 107 -4.61 26.80 1.67
C ALA A 107 -3.98 25.41 1.66
N ASN A 108 -2.81 25.28 2.27
CA ASN A 108 -2.15 24.00 2.48
C ASN A 108 -2.51 23.43 3.87
N PRO A 109 -3.55 22.58 4.01
CA PRO A 109 -3.87 21.94 5.29
C PRO A 109 -2.84 20.89 5.72
N ALA A 110 -1.97 20.44 4.80
CA ALA A 110 -0.84 19.56 5.11
C ALA A 110 0.37 20.33 5.66
N ALA A 111 0.27 21.65 5.86
CA ALA A 111 1.34 22.43 6.44
C ALA A 111 1.70 21.95 7.86
N THR A 112 2.99 21.88 8.13
CA THR A 112 3.57 21.54 9.42
C THR A 112 4.39 22.70 9.96
N ASP A 113 4.93 22.56 11.17
CA ASP A 113 5.85 23.57 11.70
C ASP A 113 7.16 23.66 10.92
N CYS A 114 7.56 22.58 10.25
CA CYS A 114 8.77 22.52 9.43
C CYS A 114 8.54 22.86 7.95
N ASP A 115 7.29 22.85 7.52
CA ASP A 115 6.92 23.10 6.13
C ASP A 115 5.59 23.87 6.08
N ARG A 116 5.67 25.15 5.73
CA ARG A 116 4.50 26.00 5.48
C ARG A 116 4.38 26.34 4.01
N ALA A 117 4.60 25.36 3.14
CA ALA A 117 4.56 25.54 1.70
C ALA A 117 3.28 26.25 1.25
N ASP A 118 3.46 27.36 0.54
CA ASP A 118 2.40 28.12 -0.10
C ASP A 118 2.36 27.75 -1.59
N PHE A 119 1.44 26.85 -1.94
CA PHE A 119 1.24 26.37 -3.30
C PHE A 119 0.75 27.48 -4.23
N ALA A 120 -0.13 28.36 -3.75
CA ALA A 120 -0.70 29.43 -4.56
C ALA A 120 0.35 30.50 -4.88
N ALA A 121 1.13 30.93 -3.88
CA ALA A 121 2.25 31.85 -4.08
C ALA A 121 3.35 31.24 -4.97
N ALA A 122 3.49 29.91 -4.99
CA ALA A 122 4.39 29.21 -5.88
C ALA A 122 3.87 29.07 -7.32
N GLY A 123 2.66 29.54 -7.62
CA GLY A 123 2.04 29.48 -8.95
C GLY A 123 1.31 28.18 -9.26
N ALA A 124 1.01 27.35 -8.25
CA ALA A 124 0.19 26.16 -8.46
C ALA A 124 -1.29 26.54 -8.70
N GLN A 125 -1.94 25.78 -9.57
CA GLN A 125 -3.36 25.83 -9.89
C GLN A 125 -4.04 24.54 -9.42
N GLU A 126 -5.37 24.49 -9.44
CA GLU A 126 -6.16 23.29 -9.12
C GLU A 126 -5.77 22.65 -7.77
N LEU A 127 -5.58 23.48 -6.74
CA LEU A 127 -5.21 22.99 -5.40
C LEU A 127 -6.33 22.13 -4.82
N SER A 128 -5.96 20.95 -4.35
CA SER A 128 -6.85 20.04 -3.63
C SER A 128 -6.13 19.43 -2.45
N ALA A 129 -6.90 19.01 -1.45
CA ALA A 129 -6.37 18.33 -0.29
C ALA A 129 -7.27 17.18 0.15
N ARG A 130 -6.66 16.21 0.83
CA ARG A 130 -7.37 15.10 1.47
C ARG A 130 -6.59 14.63 2.69
N SER A 131 -7.24 13.83 3.53
CA SER A 131 -6.59 13.16 4.65
C SER A 131 -6.81 11.64 4.59
N PHE A 132 -5.89 10.92 5.20
CA PHE A 132 -6.00 9.50 5.50
C PHE A 132 -6.07 9.31 7.00
N VAL A 133 -7.05 8.55 7.43
CA VAL A 133 -7.30 8.24 8.84
C VAL A 133 -7.42 6.74 9.02
N VAL A 134 -7.29 6.29 10.27
CA VAL A 134 -7.54 4.90 10.64
C VAL A 134 -8.68 4.93 11.66
N PRO A 135 -9.93 4.76 11.20
CA PRO A 135 -11.08 4.84 12.10
C PRO A 135 -11.08 3.66 13.09
N ASP A 136 -11.68 3.88 14.25
CA ASP A 136 -11.98 2.86 15.26
C ASP A 136 -10.77 2.08 15.86
N ASP A 137 -9.53 2.50 15.60
CA ASP A 137 -8.35 1.94 16.28
C ASP A 137 -8.05 2.73 17.56
N SER A 138 -8.53 2.21 18.70
CA SER A 138 -8.36 2.84 20.02
C SER A 138 -6.91 2.95 20.51
N ARG A 139 -5.95 2.35 19.80
CA ARG A 139 -4.51 2.46 20.14
C ARG A 139 -3.84 3.64 19.48
N LEU A 140 -4.46 4.21 18.44
CA LEU A 140 -3.95 5.38 17.74
C LEU A 140 -4.42 6.65 18.43
N ALA A 141 -3.60 7.70 18.32
CA ALA A 141 -4.01 9.01 18.81
C ALA A 141 -5.19 9.53 17.98
N ALA A 142 -6.07 10.33 18.60
CA ALA A 142 -7.22 10.93 17.91
C ALA A 142 -6.84 11.78 16.67
N PHE A 143 -5.61 12.28 16.63
CA PHE A 143 -5.06 13.07 15.52
C PHE A 143 -4.11 12.25 14.63
N PHE A 144 -4.10 10.92 14.76
CA PHE A 144 -3.28 10.07 13.93
C PHE A 144 -3.88 10.02 12.52
N GLY A 145 -3.10 10.52 11.56
CA GLY A 145 -3.50 10.57 10.18
C GLY A 145 -2.38 11.15 9.32
N MET A 146 -2.65 11.22 8.02
CA MET A 146 -1.78 11.89 7.07
C MET A 146 -2.61 12.78 6.17
N THR A 147 -2.30 14.07 6.13
CA THR A 147 -2.93 15.03 5.24
C THR A 147 -2.02 15.29 4.04
N GLN A 148 -2.61 15.42 2.86
CA GLN A 148 -1.90 15.70 1.62
C GLN A 148 -2.53 16.91 0.94
N THR A 149 -1.68 17.72 0.31
CA THR A 149 -2.07 18.81 -0.59
C THR A 149 -1.40 18.57 -1.93
N VAL A 150 -2.18 18.65 -3.01
CA VAL A 150 -1.70 18.55 -4.38
C VAL A 150 -2.01 19.85 -5.10
N GLY A 151 -1.07 20.34 -5.87
CA GLY A 151 -1.23 21.48 -6.76
C GLY A 151 -0.61 21.20 -8.12
N LYS A 152 -1.24 21.70 -9.18
CA LYS A 152 -0.80 21.55 -10.56
C LYS A 152 0.05 22.75 -10.96
N PHE A 153 1.23 22.51 -11.50
CA PHE A 153 2.12 23.56 -11.99
C PHE A 153 2.11 23.61 -13.52
N ASP A 154 2.41 24.78 -14.08
CA ASP A 154 2.45 24.99 -15.53
C ASP A 154 3.62 24.26 -16.21
N SER A 155 4.67 23.90 -15.45
CA SER A 155 5.81 23.12 -15.96
C SER A 155 6.44 22.25 -14.87
N VAL A 156 7.19 21.23 -15.30
CA VAL A 156 7.95 20.34 -14.41
C VAL A 156 9.01 21.15 -13.64
N GLU A 157 9.69 22.08 -14.30
CA GLU A 157 10.71 22.93 -13.69
C GLU A 157 10.14 23.86 -12.61
N ALA A 158 8.86 24.26 -12.73
CA ALA A 158 8.18 25.02 -11.68
C ALA A 158 7.86 24.15 -10.46
N ALA A 159 7.42 22.91 -10.69
CA ALA A 159 7.19 21.93 -9.64
C ALA A 159 8.49 21.55 -8.92
N ASP A 160 9.58 21.27 -9.65
CA ASP A 160 10.87 20.90 -9.07
C ASP A 160 11.43 22.03 -8.18
N ARG A 161 11.40 23.28 -8.67
CA ARG A 161 11.80 24.43 -7.85
C ARG A 161 10.96 24.59 -6.59
N PHE A 162 9.68 24.22 -6.64
CA PHE A 162 8.83 24.22 -5.45
C PHE A 162 9.24 23.12 -4.47
N LEU A 163 9.45 21.89 -4.96
CA LEU A 163 9.90 20.76 -4.14
C LEU A 163 11.26 21.03 -3.49
N ASP A 164 12.21 21.65 -4.20
CA ASP A 164 13.51 22.02 -3.64
C ASP A 164 13.39 22.98 -2.46
N ARG A 165 12.44 23.94 -2.54
CA ARG A 165 12.16 24.86 -1.42
C ARG A 165 11.57 24.14 -0.22
N VAL A 166 10.65 23.22 -0.46
CA VAL A 166 10.05 22.37 0.59
C VAL A 166 11.12 21.50 1.26
N ASP A 167 11.94 20.79 0.48
CA ASP A 167 13.01 19.95 0.98
C ASP A 167 14.04 20.77 1.78
N THR A 168 14.42 21.95 1.29
CA THR A 168 15.30 22.88 2.03
C THR A 168 14.69 23.31 3.36
N SER A 169 13.39 23.65 3.40
CA SER A 169 12.69 24.02 4.64
C SER A 169 12.70 22.86 5.65
N ILE A 170 12.37 21.65 5.18
CA ILE A 170 12.32 20.45 6.02
C ILE A 170 13.72 20.12 6.56
N ARG A 171 14.77 20.18 5.72
CA ARG A 171 16.16 19.92 6.15
C ARG A 171 16.70 20.97 7.11
N GLY A 172 16.30 22.24 6.94
CA GLY A 172 16.64 23.34 7.83
C GLY A 172 15.87 23.33 9.15
N CYS A 173 14.81 22.51 9.26
CA CYS A 173 13.99 22.47 10.45
C CYS A 173 14.75 21.86 11.64
N SER A 174 15.01 22.71 12.64
CA SER A 174 15.54 22.31 13.94
C SER A 174 14.42 21.71 14.78
N GLY A 175 13.86 20.58 14.35
CA GLY A 175 12.83 19.89 15.12
C GLY A 175 13.38 19.41 16.47
N PRO A 176 12.54 19.25 17.51
CA PRO A 176 12.95 18.54 18.71
C PRO A 176 13.57 17.19 18.31
N PRO A 177 14.58 16.69 19.03
CA PRO A 177 15.24 15.44 18.68
C PRO A 177 14.18 14.38 18.43
N ARG A 178 14.20 13.76 17.24
CA ARG A 178 13.28 12.68 16.88
C ARG A 178 13.17 11.77 18.10
N PRO A 179 11.97 11.44 18.61
CA PRO A 179 11.89 10.36 19.58
C PRO A 179 12.66 9.21 18.93
N ARG A 180 13.67 8.70 19.61
CA ARG A 180 14.41 7.55 19.12
C ARG A 180 13.37 6.44 19.07
N TRP A 181 12.75 6.25 17.90
CA TRP A 181 12.07 5.03 17.54
C TRP A 181 13.17 3.96 17.56
N ARG A 182 13.46 3.47 18.77
CA ARG A 182 14.21 2.25 18.92
C ARG A 182 13.26 1.21 18.39
N CYS A 183 13.51 0.72 17.17
CA CYS A 183 13.03 -0.62 16.83
C CYS A 183 13.37 -1.49 18.04
N PRO A 184 12.39 -2.10 18.72
CA PRO A 184 12.72 -3.10 19.71
C PRO A 184 13.65 -4.09 19.00
N PRO A 185 14.81 -4.44 19.59
CA PRO A 185 15.66 -5.46 19.00
C PRO A 185 14.77 -6.68 18.73
N PRO A 186 14.97 -7.42 17.62
CA PRO A 186 14.17 -8.59 17.35
C PRO A 186 14.20 -9.44 18.62
N ARG A 187 13.06 -9.56 19.30
CA ARG A 187 12.91 -10.54 20.37
C ARG A 187 13.26 -11.84 19.66
N ARG A 188 14.38 -12.44 20.05
CA ARG A 188 14.80 -13.74 19.53
C ARG A 188 13.55 -14.61 19.58
N TRP A 189 13.04 -14.98 18.41
CA TRP A 189 12.05 -16.01 18.27
C TRP A 189 12.75 -17.29 18.73
N THR A 190 12.76 -17.54 20.03
CA THR A 190 13.02 -18.87 20.54
C THR A 190 11.78 -19.66 20.18
N CYS A 191 11.85 -20.39 19.06
CA CYS A 191 11.01 -21.55 18.84
C CYS A 191 10.98 -22.37 20.14
N PRO A 192 9.82 -22.69 20.73
CA PRO A 192 9.79 -23.69 21.77
C PRO A 192 10.24 -25.01 21.13
N ARG A 193 11.43 -25.48 21.52
CA ARG A 193 11.83 -26.87 21.30
C ARG A 193 10.80 -27.73 22.02
N VAL A 194 9.96 -28.40 21.25
CA VAL A 194 9.17 -29.53 21.74
C VAL A 194 10.18 -30.58 22.22
N ALA A 195 10.37 -30.66 23.53
CA ALA A 195 11.17 -31.70 24.15
C ALA A 195 10.43 -33.03 24.00
N ALA A 196 10.92 -33.89 23.12
CA ALA A 196 10.52 -35.29 23.05
C ALA A 196 10.90 -35.97 24.37
N ARG A 197 9.92 -36.22 25.25
CA ARG A 197 10.10 -37.13 26.38
C ARG A 197 10.07 -38.57 25.85
N ARG A 198 11.26 -39.17 25.73
CA ARG A 198 11.42 -40.62 25.77
C ARG A 198 11.14 -41.09 27.19
N THR A 199 10.00 -41.72 27.44
CA THR A 199 9.81 -42.59 28.60
C THR A 199 10.21 -44.00 28.21
N ARG A 200 11.31 -44.48 28.80
CA ARG A 200 11.70 -45.90 28.84
C ARG A 200 10.84 -46.62 29.89
N SER A 201 10.58 -47.87 29.56
CA SER A 201 9.98 -48.94 30.35
C SER A 201 10.55 -49.14 31.75
N ARG A 202 9.67 -49.53 32.67
CA ARG A 202 9.82 -50.69 33.55
C ARG A 202 8.52 -51.48 33.55
#